data_AF-A0A382KE56-F1
#
_entry.id   AF-A0A382KE56-F1
#
_cell.length_a   1.000
_cell.length_b   1.000
_cell.length_c   1.000
_cell.angle_alpha   90.00
_cell.angle_beta   90.00
_cell.angle_gamma   90.00
#
_symmetry.space_group_name_H-M   'P 1'
#
loop_
_entity.id
_entity.type
_entity.pdbx_description
1 polymer ?
#
loop_
_entity_poly.entity_id
_entity_poly.type
_entity_poly.pdbx_seq_one_letter_code
_entity_poly.pdbx_strand_id
1 'polypeptide(L)' 'MRIVLLGPPGSGKGTQSARLTKCFEIEHLATGDMLRTEVSKTTELSLVIKKYMDKGDLVPDHLIIDMIKDKVAKPAGFL' A
#
# COMPACT_ATOMS: atom_id res chain seq x y z
N MET A 1 6.93 9.69 13.30
CA MET A 1 7.55 10.08 12.02
C MET A 1 6.75 9.45 10.87
N ARG A 2 6.55 10.16 9.75
CA ARG A 2 5.75 9.71 8.60
C ARG A 2 6.55 9.95 7.32
N ILE A 3 6.75 8.92 6.52
CA ILE A 3 7.58 8.96 5.31
C ILE A 3 6.72 8.56 4.11
N VAL A 4 6.97 9.14 2.94
CA VAL A 4 6.39 8.67 1.67
C VAL A 4 7.51 8.52 0.66
N LEU A 5 7.59 7.37 0.00
CA LEU A 5 8.57 7.11 -1.07
C LEU A 5 7.91 7.16 -2.44
N LEU A 6 8.28 8.15 -3.25
CA LEU A 6 7.84 8.29 -4.65
C LEU A 6 8.98 7.99 -5.61
N GLY A 7 8.65 7.42 -6.77
CA GLY A 7 9.60 7.12 -7.84
C GLY A 7 9.08 6.07 -8.81
N PRO A 8 9.64 5.97 -10.02
CA PRO A 8 9.18 5.03 -11.06
C PRO A 8 9.39 3.56 -10.65
N PRO A 9 8.71 2.59 -11.29
CA PRO A 9 9.02 1.16 -11.13
C PRO A 9 10.52 0.89 -11.32
N GLY A 10 11.11 0.02 -10.50
CA GLY A 10 12.54 -0.27 -10.55
C GLY A 10 13.47 0.75 -9.89
N SER A 11 12.98 1.89 -9.38
CA SER A 11 13.81 2.94 -8.75
C SER A 11 14.40 2.59 -7.36
N GLY A 12 14.25 1.34 -6.90
CA GLY A 12 14.78 0.89 -5.60
C GLY A 12 13.95 1.27 -4.36
N LYS A 13 12.71 1.76 -4.52
CA LYS A 13 11.81 2.11 -3.38
C LYS A 13 11.68 0.99 -2.36
N GLY A 14 11.45 -0.26 -2.81
CA GLY A 14 11.30 -1.41 -1.92
C GLY A 14 12.56 -1.72 -1.12
N THR A 15 13.74 -1.54 -1.74
CA THR A 15 15.02 -1.71 -1.03
C THR A 15 15.20 -0.64 0.04
N GLN A 16 14.82 0.60 -0.25
CA GLN A 16 14.94 1.70 0.71
C GLN A 16 13.89 1.63 1.81
N SER A 17 12.64 1.29 1.49
CA SER A 17 11.57 1.15 2.48
C SER A 17 11.91 0.11 3.53
N ALA A 18 12.41 -1.07 3.11
CA ALA A 18 12.83 -2.13 4.03
C ALA A 18 13.95 -1.71 5.00
N ARG A 19 14.86 -0.84 4.55
CA ARG A 19 15.93 -0.29 5.41
C ARG A 19 15.37 0.75 6.38
N LEU A 20 14.58 1.69 5.87
CA LEU A 20 14.00 2.79 6.65
C LEU A 20 13.05 2.28 7.74
N THR A 21 12.19 1.32 7.42
CA THR A 21 11.25 0.75 8.40
C THR A 21 11.97 0.05 9.54
N LYS A 22 13.08 -0.63 9.25
CA LYS A 22 13.96 -1.23 10.27
C LYS A 22 14.72 -0.18 11.09
N CYS A 23 15.28 0.84 10.46
CA CYS A 23 16.06 1.88 11.14
C CYS A 23 15.22 2.74 12.08
N PHE A 24 13.96 2.95 11.74
CA PHE A 24 13.07 3.85 12.47
C PHE A 24 11.95 3.15 13.24
N GLU A 25 11.89 1.82 13.17
CA GLU A 25 10.89 0.99 13.83
C GLU A 25 9.45 1.45 13.50
N ILE A 26 9.19 1.70 12.21
CA ILE A 26 7.90 2.17 11.69
C ILE A 26 7.23 1.12 10.79
N GLU A 27 5.89 1.14 10.72
CA GLU A 27 5.13 0.22 9.86
C GLU A 27 5.38 0.53 8.38
N HIS A 28 5.56 -0.52 7.56
CA HIS A 28 5.67 -0.40 6.10
C HIS A 28 4.29 -0.53 5.45
N LEU A 29 3.80 0.53 4.83
CA LEU A 29 2.52 0.62 4.14
C LEU A 29 2.72 0.59 2.62
N ALA A 30 2.97 -0.61 2.08
CA ALA A 30 3.02 -0.81 0.64
C ALA A 30 1.62 -1.02 0.06
N THR A 31 1.07 -0.01 -0.62
CA THR A 31 -0.25 -0.06 -1.27
C THR A 31 -0.39 -1.25 -2.22
N GLY A 32 0.67 -1.57 -2.98
CA GLY A 32 0.69 -2.73 -3.87
C GLY A 32 0.51 -4.07 -3.15
N ASP A 33 1.12 -4.23 -1.96
CA ASP A 33 0.97 -5.45 -1.16
C ASP A 33 -0.40 -5.51 -0.51
N MET A 34 -0.90 -4.38 0.01
CA MET A 34 -2.25 -4.28 0.56
C MET A 34 -3.32 -4.67 -0.47
N LEU A 35 -3.19 -4.20 -1.71
CA LEU A 35 -4.07 -4.57 -2.81
C LEU A 35 -4.00 -6.08 -3.13
N ARG A 36 -2.80 -6.66 -3.20
CA ARG A 36 -2.62 -8.11 -3.43
C ARG A 36 -3.23 -8.94 -2.31
N THR A 37 -3.08 -8.51 -1.06
CA THR A 37 -3.72 -9.15 0.10
C THR A 37 -5.24 -9.00 0.07
N GLU A 38 -5.77 -7.86 -0.40
CA GLU A 38 -7.23 -7.69 -0.51
C GLU A 38 -7.82 -8.58 -1.61
N VAL A 39 -7.13 -8.72 -2.74
CA VAL A 39 -7.54 -9.59 -3.84
C VAL A 39 -7.62 -11.07 -3.42
N SER A 40 -6.83 -11.50 -2.43
CA SER A 40 -6.89 -12.90 -1.95
C SER A 40 -8.06 -13.21 -1.00
N LYS A 41 -8.81 -12.21 -0.53
CA LYS A 41 -9.90 -12.39 0.47
C LYS A 41 -11.23 -12.86 -0.13
N THR A 42 -11.35 -13.00 -1.45
CA THR A 42 -12.57 -13.49 -2.13
C THR A 42 -13.87 -12.80 -1.68
N THR A 43 -13.83 -11.47 -1.59
CA THR A 43 -14.98 -10.59 -1.31
C THR A 43 -15.48 -9.91 -2.59
N GLU A 44 -16.66 -9.30 -2.59
CA GLU A 44 -17.12 -8.47 -3.72
C GLU A 44 -16.13 -7.34 -4.04
N LEU A 45 -15.57 -6.70 -3.01
CA LEU A 45 -14.53 -5.70 -3.14
C LEU A 45 -13.29 -6.26 -3.85
N SER A 46 -12.86 -7.48 -3.50
CA SER A 46 -11.70 -8.14 -4.12
C SER A 46 -11.88 -8.34 -5.62
N LEU A 47 -13.10 -8.65 -6.09
CA LEU A 47 -13.42 -8.81 -7.51
C LEU A 47 -13.33 -7.48 -8.26
N VAL A 48 -13.82 -6.40 -7.65
CA VAL A 48 -13.74 -5.05 -8.21
C VAL A 48 -12.29 -4.63 -8.34
N ILE A 49 -11.50 -4.75 -7.27
CA ILE A 49 -10.07 -4.39 -7.27
C ILE A 49 -9.30 -5.21 -8.31
N LYS A 50 -9.53 -6.52 -8.38
CA LYS A 50 -8.87 -7.41 -9.33
C LYS A 50 -9.09 -6.98 -10.78
N LYS A 51 -10.30 -6.52 -11.14
CA LYS A 51 -10.62 -6.04 -12.49
C LYS A 51 -9.75 -4.85 -12.94
N TYR A 52 -9.41 -3.93 -12.03
CA TYR A 52 -8.51 -2.82 -12.34
C TYR A 52 -7.07 -3.30 -12.44
N MET A 53 -6.62 -4.12 -11.48
CA MET A 53 -5.26 -4.66 -11.46
C MET A 53 -4.92 -5.50 -12.70
N ASP A 54 -5.82 -6.38 -13.14
CA ASP A 54 -5.63 -7.24 -14.31
C ASP A 54 -5.53 -6.43 -15.61
N LYS A 55 -6.12 -5.23 -15.66
CA LYS A 55 -6.05 -4.29 -16.79
C LYS A 55 -4.82 -3.37 -16.76
N GLY A 56 -4.12 -3.32 -15.63
CA GLY A 56 -3.08 -2.30 -15.39
C GLY A 56 -3.64 -0.91 -15.12
N ASP A 57 -4.95 -0.80 -14.84
CA ASP A 57 -5.61 0.46 -14.49
C ASP A 57 -5.37 0.79 -13.01
N LEU A 58 -5.48 2.08 -12.67
CA LEU A 58 -5.47 2.51 -11.27
C LEU A 58 -6.78 2.10 -10.58
N VAL A 59 -6.66 1.53 -9.38
CA VAL A 59 -7.79 1.30 -8.49
C VAL A 59 -8.33 2.66 -8.03
N PRO A 60 -9.65 2.88 -8.00
CA PRO A 60 -10.24 4.15 -7.58
C PRO A 60 -9.75 4.64 -6.21
N ASP A 61 -9.45 5.95 -6.11
CA ASP A 61 -8.84 6.56 -4.93
C ASP A 61 -9.62 6.30 -3.62
N HIS A 62 -10.95 6.38 -3.67
CA HIS A 62 -11.78 6.16 -2.48
C HIS A 62 -11.57 4.77 -1.86
N LEU A 63 -11.38 3.74 -2.70
CA LEU A 63 -11.09 2.38 -2.22
C LEU A 63 -9.71 2.31 -1.56
N ILE A 64 -8.71 2.97 -2.16
CA ILE A 64 -7.36 3.04 -1.58
C ILE A 64 -7.39 3.77 -0.23
N ILE A 65 -8.08 4.90 -0.16
CA ILE A 65 -8.23 5.70 1.06
C ILE A 65 -8.90 4.86 2.16
N ASP A 66 -9.99 4.16 1.84
CA ASP A 66 -10.69 3.29 2.79
C ASP A 66 -9.81 2.15 3.30
N MET A 67 -8.90 1.62 2.46
CA MET A 67 -7.97 0.57 2.85
C MET A 67 -6.85 1.07 3.78
N ILE A 68 -6.43 2.33 3.66
CA ILE A 68 -5.29 2.87 4.44
C ILE A 68 -5.72 3.69 5.67
N LYS A 69 -6.96 4.21 5.71
CA LYS A 69 -7.40 5.20 6.71
C LYS A 69 -7.13 4.77 8.15
N ASP A 70 -7.44 3.51 8.49
CA ASP A 70 -7.31 2.99 9.86
C ASP A 70 -5.84 2.81 10.25
N LYS A 71 -4.97 2.56 9.27
CA LYS A 71 -3.52 2.43 9.50
C LYS A 71 -2.87 3.78 9.74
N VAL A 72 -3.22 4.79 8.93
CA VAL A 72 -2.64 6.14 9.04
C VAL A 72 -3.19 6.94 10.22
N ALA A 73 -4.39 6.58 10.72
CA ALA A 73 -4.99 7.18 11.92
C ALA A 73 -4.26 6.80 13.22
N LYS A 74 -3.45 5.74 13.21
CA LYS A 74 -2.69 5.34 14.39
C LYS A 74 -1.61 6.38 14.73
N PRO A 75 -1.32 6.61 16.03
CA PRO A 75 -0.27 7.54 16.45
C PRO A 75 1.15 7.04 16.11
N ALA A 76 1.31 5.75 15.83
CA ALA A 76 2.59 5.14 15.43
C ALA A 76 3.12 5.72 14.09
N GLY A 77 4.43 5.66 13.90
CA GLY A 77 5.05 6.07 12.65
C GLY A 77 4.83 5.05 11.53
N PHE A 78 4.82 5.53 10.29
CA PHE A 78 4.66 4.71 9.09
C PHE A 78 5.49 5.23 7.91
N LEU A 79 5.75 4.34 6.95
CA LEU A 79 6.34 4.63 5.64
C LEU A 79 5.46 4.08 4.53
#